data_AF-A0A1G2YMK2-F1
#
_entry.id   AF-A0A1G2YMK2-F1
#
_cell.length_a   1.000
_cell.length_b   1.000
_cell.length_c   1.000
_cell.angle_alpha   90.00
_cell.angle_beta   90.00
_cell.angle_gamma   90.00
#
_symmetry.space_group_name_H-M   'P 1'
#
loop_
_entity.id
_entity.type
_entity.pdbx_description
1 polymer ?
#
loop_
_entity_poly.entity_id
_entity_poly.type
_entity_poly.pdbx_seq_one_letter_code
_entity_poly.pdbx_strand_id
1 'polypeptide(L)'
;MTYQCIPLTSKEYNLTLARVLKHPTKSMKYNNFNDKYKSVTKAIKALENSDPDKHLLVIIKDLKTEQKATQEGMAKLLDSEYRAGKER
;
A
#
# COMPACT_ATOMS: atom_id res chain seq x y z
N MET A 1 -4.95 -16.99 -0.45
CA MET A 1 -5.55 -16.40 0.76
C MET A 1 -5.52 -14.90 0.63
N THR A 2 -6.68 -14.23 0.58
CA THR A 2 -6.77 -12.76 0.63
C THR A 2 -6.42 -12.29 2.03
N TYR A 3 -5.44 -11.40 2.17
CA TYR A 3 -5.11 -10.81 3.46
C TYR A 3 -6.29 -9.97 3.96
N GLN A 4 -6.81 -10.28 5.15
CA GLN A 4 -7.92 -9.56 5.77
C GLN A 4 -7.36 -8.58 6.81
N CYS A 5 -7.34 -7.29 6.46
CA CYS A 5 -6.90 -6.23 7.36
C CYS A 5 -7.89 -6.05 8.52
N ILE A 6 -7.41 -5.66 9.70
CA ILE A 6 -8.31 -5.16 10.75
C ILE A 6 -8.95 -3.85 10.25
N PRO A 7 -10.28 -3.70 10.36
CA PRO A 7 -10.92 -2.42 10.09
C PRO A 7 -10.53 -1.43 11.19
N LEU A 8 -9.59 -0.54 10.88
CA LEU A 8 -9.18 0.56 11.78
C LEU A 8 -10.10 1.76 11.58
N THR A 9 -10.54 2.38 12.67
CA THR A 9 -11.12 3.72 12.60
C THR A 9 -10.06 4.74 12.14
N SER A 10 -10.49 5.89 11.61
CA SER A 10 -9.54 6.94 11.18
C SER A 10 -8.59 7.38 12.29
N LYS A 11 -9.06 7.38 13.55
CA LYS A 11 -8.25 7.70 14.72
C LYS A 11 -7.18 6.63 14.98
N GLU A 12 -7.56 5.37 14.96
CA GLU A 12 -6.62 4.25 15.18
C GLU A 12 -5.60 4.14 14.05
N TYR A 13 -6.02 4.37 12.82
CA TYR A 13 -5.13 4.43 11.67
C TYR A 13 -4.04 5.50 11.87
N ASN A 14 -4.43 6.74 12.18
CA ASN A 14 -3.48 7.84 12.35
C ASN A 14 -2.50 7.59 13.52
N LEU A 15 -2.99 7.05 14.63
CA LEU A 15 -2.14 6.69 15.77
C LEU A 15 -1.16 5.58 15.42
N THR A 16 -1.61 4.55 14.71
CA THR A 16 -0.79 3.41 14.28
C THR A 16 0.26 3.86 13.27
N LEU A 17 -0.13 4.67 12.29
CA LEU A 17 0.77 5.25 11.31
C LEU A 17 1.85 6.10 12.01
N ALA A 18 1.47 6.93 12.99
CA ALA A 18 2.44 7.70 13.76
C ALA A 18 3.47 6.81 14.49
N ARG A 19 3.06 5.63 14.98
CA ARG A 19 3.99 4.65 15.59
C ARG A 19 4.91 4.03 14.55
N VAL A 20 4.37 3.59 13.41
CA VAL A 20 5.15 3.06 12.27
C VAL A 20 6.23 4.07 11.86
N LEU A 21 5.87 5.34 11.74
CA LEU A 21 6.78 6.41 11.31
C LEU A 21 7.84 6.77 12.36
N LYS A 22 7.59 6.50 13.65
CA LYS A 22 8.59 6.68 14.73
C LYS A 22 9.70 5.63 14.73
N HIS A 23 9.47 4.46 14.11
CA HIS A 23 10.47 3.40 14.02
C HIS A 23 11.21 3.47 12.67
N PRO A 24 12.52 3.77 12.62
CA PRO A 24 13.23 4.05 11.37
C PRO A 24 13.09 2.95 10.31
N THR A 25 13.19 1.68 10.72
CA THR A 25 13.08 0.53 9.83
C THR A 25 11.67 0.32 9.29
N LYS A 26 10.64 0.53 10.13
CA LYS A 26 9.22 0.41 9.72
C LYS A 26 8.82 1.60 8.85
N SER A 27 9.26 2.81 9.20
CA SER A 27 9.11 4.03 8.42
C SER A 27 9.69 3.87 7.02
N MET A 28 10.93 3.36 6.90
CA MET A 28 11.56 3.09 5.60
C MET A 28 10.75 2.09 4.78
N LYS A 29 10.30 0.97 5.38
CA LYS A 29 9.46 -0.02 4.68
C LYS A 29 8.12 0.58 4.23
N TYR A 30 7.46 1.35 5.08
CA TYR A 30 6.21 2.03 4.75
C TYR A 30 6.39 3.00 3.59
N ASN A 31 7.43 3.83 3.64
CA ASN A 31 7.76 4.79 2.60
C ASN A 31 8.07 4.08 1.26
N ASN A 32 8.84 2.97 1.29
CA ASN A 32 9.09 2.19 0.08
C ASN A 32 7.81 1.66 -0.56
N PHE A 33 6.86 1.15 0.22
CA PHE A 33 5.57 0.72 -0.32
C PHE A 33 4.75 1.91 -0.85
N ASN A 34 4.73 3.03 -0.13
CA ASN A 34 3.99 4.24 -0.52
C ASN A 34 4.54 4.86 -1.80
N ASP A 35 5.86 4.95 -1.94
CA ASP A 35 6.52 5.51 -3.13
C ASP A 35 6.29 4.60 -4.33
N LYS A 36 6.38 3.28 -4.13
CA LYS A 36 6.05 2.30 -5.17
C LYS A 36 4.59 2.39 -5.58
N TYR A 37 3.65 2.48 -4.62
CA TYR A 37 2.23 2.66 -4.88
C TYR A 37 1.96 3.93 -5.71
N LYS A 38 2.58 5.07 -5.34
CA LYS A 38 2.46 6.33 -6.09
C LYS A 38 3.00 6.20 -7.51
N SER A 39 4.18 5.59 -7.67
CA SER A 39 4.81 5.39 -8.98
C SER A 39 3.95 4.52 -9.89
N VAL A 40 3.49 3.36 -9.39
CA VAL A 40 2.60 2.45 -10.11
C VAL A 40 1.27 3.13 -10.45
N THR A 41 0.68 3.88 -9.52
CA THR A 41 -0.56 4.65 -9.77
C THR A 41 -0.36 5.70 -10.88
N LYS A 42 0.79 6.39 -10.90
CA LYS A 42 1.12 7.34 -11.96
C LYS A 42 1.30 6.64 -13.31
N ALA A 43 1.96 5.49 -13.34
CA ALA A 43 2.13 4.68 -14.54
C ALA A 43 0.78 4.20 -15.09
N ILE A 44 -0.10 3.65 -14.24
CA ILE A 44 -1.46 3.23 -14.64
C ILE A 44 -2.21 4.40 -15.28
N LYS A 45 -2.24 5.58 -14.63
CA LYS A 45 -2.92 6.76 -15.18
C LYS A 45 -2.34 7.20 -16.53
N ALA A 46 -1.02 7.17 -16.70
CA ALA A 46 -0.38 7.53 -17.96
C ALA A 46 -0.76 6.57 -19.08
N LEU A 47 -0.80 5.27 -18.79
CA LEU A 47 -1.19 4.23 -19.75
C LEU A 47 -2.69 4.26 -20.07
N GLU A 48 -3.54 4.53 -19.07
CA GLU A 48 -5.00 4.69 -19.28
C GLU A 48 -5.34 5.93 -20.11
N ASN A 49 -4.49 6.96 -20.11
CA ASN A 49 -4.64 8.16 -20.95
C ASN A 49 -4.03 8.02 -22.35
N SER A 50 -3.33 6.92 -22.63
CA SER A 50 -2.75 6.64 -23.95
C SER A 50 -3.77 5.93 -24.85
N ASP A 51 -3.53 5.91 -26.16
CA ASP A 51 -4.41 5.20 -27.09
C ASP A 51 -4.55 3.71 -26.70
N PRO A 52 -5.77 3.16 -26.67
CA PRO A 52 -6.02 1.81 -26.18
C PRO A 52 -5.40 0.76 -27.11
N ASP A 53 -4.36 0.09 -26.62
CA ASP A 53 -3.69 -1.03 -27.27
C ASP A 53 -3.85 -2.32 -26.42
N LYS A 54 -3.99 -3.48 -27.07
CA LYS A 54 -4.19 -4.77 -26.37
C LYS A 54 -3.03 -5.10 -25.42
N HIS A 55 -1.80 -4.74 -25.78
CA HIS A 55 -0.62 -4.92 -24.94
C HIS A 55 -0.64 -3.96 -23.75
N LEU A 56 -1.10 -2.72 -23.93
CA LEU A 56 -1.25 -1.76 -22.84
C LEU A 56 -2.28 -2.22 -21.80
N LEU A 57 -3.37 -2.86 -22.23
CA LEU A 57 -4.37 -3.43 -21.30
C LEU A 57 -3.78 -4.52 -20.41
N VAL A 58 -2.88 -5.36 -20.95
CA VAL A 58 -2.17 -6.38 -20.16
C VAL A 58 -1.23 -5.72 -19.15
N ILE A 59 -0.43 -4.74 -19.59
CA ILE A 59 0.46 -3.99 -18.69
C ILE A 59 -0.33 -3.30 -17.57
N ILE A 60 -1.46 -2.64 -17.88
CA ILE A 60 -2.31 -1.99 -16.88
C ILE A 60 -2.83 -3.00 -15.86
N LYS A 61 -3.20 -4.21 -16.29
CA LYS A 61 -3.66 -5.28 -15.39
C LYS A 61 -2.55 -5.74 -14.45
N ASP A 62 -1.33 -5.89 -14.95
CA ASP A 62 -0.17 -6.29 -14.13
C ASP A 62 0.18 -5.18 -13.13
N LEU A 63 0.18 -3.92 -13.57
CA LEU A 63 0.40 -2.77 -12.70
C LEU A 63 -0.69 -2.64 -11.63
N LYS A 64 -1.97 -2.91 -11.95
CA LYS A 64 -3.06 -2.94 -10.95
C LYS A 64 -2.85 -4.06 -9.92
N THR A 65 -2.30 -5.19 -10.35
CA THR A 65 -1.93 -6.28 -9.45
C THR A 65 -0.80 -5.87 -8.50
N GLU A 66 0.23 -5.20 -9.03
CA GLU A 66 1.33 -4.66 -8.23
C GLU A 66 0.87 -3.53 -7.28
N GLN A 67 -0.05 -2.66 -7.73
CA GLN A 67 -0.68 -1.62 -6.92
C GLN A 67 -1.41 -2.25 -5.73
N LYS A 68 -2.18 -3.32 -5.96
CA LYS A 68 -2.84 -4.05 -4.87
C LYS A 68 -1.84 -4.68 -3.91
N ALA A 69 -0.77 -5.30 -4.41
CA ALA A 69 0.26 -5.91 -3.58
C ALA A 69 0.98 -4.88 -2.69
N THR A 70 1.28 -3.69 -3.22
CA THR A 70 1.87 -2.59 -2.42
C THR A 70 0.91 -2.06 -1.35
N GLN A 71 -0.38 -1.95 -1.67
CA GLN A 71 -1.41 -1.57 -0.71
C GLN A 71 -1.56 -2.62 0.40
N GLU A 72 -1.55 -3.91 0.06
CA GLU A 72 -1.55 -5.00 1.05
C GLU A 72 -0.30 -4.98 1.93
N GLY A 73 0.88 -4.65 1.38
CA GLY A 73 2.13 -4.50 2.12
C GLY A 73 2.05 -3.40 3.20
N MET A 74 1.50 -2.23 2.83
CA MET A 74 1.26 -1.13 3.80
C MET A 74 0.26 -1.55 4.88
N ALA A 75 -0.83 -2.22 4.48
CA ALA A 75 -1.86 -2.64 5.41
C ALA A 75 -1.34 -3.69 6.42
N LYS A 76 -0.55 -4.66 5.96
CA LYS A 76 0.12 -5.66 6.83
C LYS A 76 1.03 -5.02 7.86
N LEU A 77 1.81 -4.01 7.43
CA LEU A 77 2.71 -3.29 8.31
C LEU A 77 1.95 -2.53 9.40
N LEU A 78 0.87 -1.85 9.03
CA LEU A 78 0.00 -1.14 9.97
C LEU A 78 -0.72 -2.09 10.92
N ASP A 79 -1.26 -3.20 10.41
CA ASP A 79 -1.96 -4.19 11.23
C ASP A 79 -1.02 -4.84 12.27
N SER A 80 0.19 -5.19 11.85
CA SER A 80 1.23 -5.70 12.75
C SER A 80 1.57 -4.70 13.86
N GLU A 81 1.68 -3.41 13.53
CA GLU A 81 1.95 -2.37 14.52
C GLU A 81 0.77 -2.15 15.47
N TYR A 82 -0.44 -2.17 14.95
CA TYR A 82 -1.66 -1.98 15.75
C TYR A 82 -1.82 -3.10 16.77
N ARG A 83 -1.64 -4.36 16.35
CA ARG A 83 -1.71 -5.54 17.23
C ARG A 83 -0.63 -5.49 18.32
N ALA A 84 0.62 -5.22 17.94
CA ALA A 84 1.73 -5.10 18.91
C ALA A 84 1.51 -3.98 19.93
N GLY A 85 0.79 -2.92 19.55
CA GLY A 85 0.46 -1.81 20.42
C GLY A 85 -0.82 -1.96 21.25
N LYS A 86 -1.59 -3.04 21.08
CA LYS A 86 -2.71 -3.43 21.96
C LYS A 86 -2.30 -4.40 23.06
N GLU A 87 -1.18 -5.11 22.88
CA GLU A 87 -0.61 -6.06 23.84
C GLU A 87 0.29 -5.39 24.89
N ARG A 88 0.46 -4.06 24.82
CA ARG A 88 1.18 -3.22 25.79
C ARG A 88 0.20 -2.38 26.60
#